data_AF-A0A371NFQ4-F1
#
_entry.id   AF-A0A371NFQ4-F1
#
_cell.length_a   1.000
_cell.length_b   1.000
_cell.length_c   1.000
_cell.angle_alpha   90.00
_cell.angle_beta   90.00
_cell.angle_gamma   90.00
#
_symmetry.space_group_name_H-M   'P 1'
#
loop_
_entity.id
_entity.type
_entity.pdbx_description
1 polymer ?
#
loop_
_entity_poly.entity_id
_entity_poly.type
_entity_poly.pdbx_seq_one_letter_code
_entity_poly.pdbx_strand_id
1 'polypeptide(L)'
;MVTSEEMKRRLAEKKGGTVRRETAPASEKFCPNCGREYDSRSNFCDECGTRLEERTATPAVHEHGDIIYVTSNYVPGYRAVEVLGFVYGLTVRSRGLGGQIGAGLRSIVGGEIKEYVQMMEHSRQEALDRMMDHARELGANAVISVRFDSDSISDIMQEILAYGTAVIIEPEE
;
A
#
# COMPACT_ATOMS: atom_id res chain seq x y z
N MET A 1 -32.56 29.95 -55.99
CA MET A 1 -32.23 28.52 -56.14
C MET A 1 -30.80 28.33 -55.67
N VAL A 2 -30.60 27.61 -54.56
CA VAL A 2 -29.24 27.35 -54.05
C VAL A 2 -28.56 26.36 -54.99
N THR A 3 -27.33 26.63 -55.39
CA THR A 3 -26.60 25.80 -56.34
C THR A 3 -26.25 24.44 -55.71
N SER A 4 -26.14 23.38 -56.53
CA SER A 4 -25.75 22.05 -56.05
C SER A 4 -24.35 22.05 -55.39
N GLU A 5 -23.49 23.01 -55.71
CA GLU A 5 -22.19 23.18 -55.05
C GLU A 5 -22.30 23.79 -53.65
N GLU A 6 -23.15 24.81 -53.46
CA GLU A 6 -23.38 25.38 -52.12
C GLU A 6 -24.06 24.38 -51.17
N MET A 7 -24.92 23.51 -51.70
CA MET A 7 -25.54 22.44 -50.91
C MET A 7 -24.51 21.37 -50.50
N LYS A 8 -23.57 21.02 -51.39
CA LYS A 8 -22.46 20.10 -51.09
C LYS A 8 -21.48 20.70 -50.06
N ARG A 9 -21.20 22.00 -50.14
CA ARG A 9 -20.33 22.72 -49.19
C ARG A 9 -20.91 22.74 -47.77
N ARG A 10 -22.22 23.04 -47.64
CA ARG A 10 -22.93 23.00 -46.34
C ARG A 10 -23.00 21.59 -45.73
N LEU A 11 -23.08 20.55 -46.57
CA LEU A 11 -23.06 19.15 -46.12
C LEU A 11 -21.66 18.68 -45.70
N ALA A 12 -20.59 19.25 -46.28
CA ALA A 12 -19.21 18.97 -45.89
C ALA A 12 -18.86 19.62 -44.53
N GLU A 13 -19.29 20.85 -44.28
CA GLU A 13 -19.10 21.54 -43.00
C GLU A 13 -19.80 20.83 -41.83
N LYS A 14 -20.97 20.20 -42.08
CA LYS A 14 -21.72 19.45 -41.06
C LYS A 14 -21.10 18.10 -40.68
N LYS A 15 -20.17 17.57 -41.49
CA LYS A 15 -19.50 16.26 -41.29
C LYS A 15 -18.11 16.35 -40.65
N GLY A 16 -17.56 17.55 -40.47
CA GLY A 16 -16.21 17.77 -39.92
C GLY A 16 -16.15 18.03 -38.41
N GLY A 17 -17.27 18.01 -37.70
CA GLY A 17 -17.30 18.14 -36.25
C GLY A 17 -16.87 16.84 -35.57
N THR A 18 -15.57 16.58 -35.50
CA THR A 18 -15.03 15.68 -34.47
C THR A 18 -15.41 16.28 -33.12
N VAL A 19 -16.48 15.75 -32.51
CA VAL A 19 -16.69 15.86 -31.07
C VAL A 19 -15.42 15.30 -30.45
N ARG A 20 -14.56 16.17 -29.95
CA ARG A 20 -13.52 15.74 -29.01
C ARG A 20 -14.30 15.03 -27.91
N ARG A 21 -14.13 13.71 -27.82
CA ARG A 21 -14.42 12.99 -26.59
C ARG A 21 -13.44 13.61 -25.59
N GLU A 22 -13.86 14.68 -24.92
CA GLU A 22 -13.35 14.95 -23.59
C GLU A 22 -13.61 13.66 -22.83
N THR A 23 -12.53 12.93 -22.55
CA THR A 23 -12.51 11.91 -21.52
C THR A 23 -13.17 12.54 -20.30
N ALA A 24 -14.34 12.03 -19.93
CA ALA A 24 -14.97 12.45 -18.69
C ALA A 24 -13.92 12.31 -17.58
N PRO A 25 -13.73 13.33 -16.71
CA PRO A 25 -12.77 13.23 -15.63
C PRO A 25 -13.11 11.98 -14.80
N ALA A 26 -12.08 11.24 -14.40
CA ALA A 26 -12.23 10.12 -13.48
C ALA A 26 -13.08 10.59 -12.30
N SER A 27 -14.02 9.76 -11.84
CA SER A 27 -14.90 10.15 -10.73
C SER A 27 -14.08 10.42 -9.46
N GLU A 28 -13.92 11.69 -9.09
CA GLU A 28 -13.12 12.13 -7.94
C GLU A 28 -13.87 12.03 -6.62
N LYS A 29 -15.21 11.89 -6.66
CA LYS A 29 -16.06 11.76 -5.48
C LYS A 29 -17.04 10.61 -5.58
N PHE A 30 -17.45 10.06 -4.45
CA PHE A 30 -18.50 9.04 -4.38
C PHE A 30 -19.49 9.31 -3.25
N CYS A 31 -20.70 8.77 -3.39
CA CYS A 31 -21.69 8.78 -2.32
C CYS A 31 -21.48 7.54 -1.42
N PRO A 32 -21.19 7.71 -0.11
CA PRO A 32 -20.96 6.57 0.79
C PRO A 32 -22.24 5.78 1.10
N ASN A 33 -23.42 6.33 0.81
CA ASN A 33 -24.70 5.70 1.10
C ASN A 33 -25.26 4.87 -0.08
N CYS A 34 -25.15 5.39 -1.32
CA CYS A 34 -25.70 4.70 -2.51
C CYS A 34 -24.65 4.24 -3.53
N GLY A 35 -23.39 4.62 -3.37
CA GLY A 35 -22.29 4.17 -4.22
C GLY A 35 -22.18 4.84 -5.60
N ARG A 36 -23.02 5.84 -5.90
CA ARG A 36 -22.88 6.63 -7.14
C ARG A 36 -21.58 7.43 -7.16
N GLU A 37 -21.07 7.60 -8.36
CA GLU A 37 -19.85 8.32 -8.68
C GLU A 37 -20.15 9.72 -9.20
N TYR A 38 -19.33 10.70 -8.81
CA TYR A 38 -19.53 12.11 -9.10
C TYR A 38 -18.23 12.81 -9.51
N ASP A 39 -18.40 13.95 -10.18
CA ASP A 39 -17.30 14.87 -10.43
C ASP A 39 -16.94 15.67 -9.16
N SER A 40 -15.80 16.36 -9.21
CA SER A 40 -15.28 17.14 -8.07
C SER A 40 -16.10 18.36 -7.70
N ARG A 41 -16.99 18.82 -8.58
CA ARG A 41 -17.87 19.98 -8.32
C ARG A 41 -19.08 19.61 -7.46
N SER A 42 -19.42 18.34 -7.40
CA SER A 42 -20.57 17.87 -6.64
C SER A 42 -20.25 17.81 -5.13
N ASN A 43 -21.17 18.30 -4.31
CA ASN A 43 -21.03 18.29 -2.83
C ASN A 43 -22.03 17.36 -2.13
N PHE A 44 -23.15 17.06 -2.78
CA PHE A 44 -24.22 16.22 -2.24
C PHE A 44 -24.72 15.25 -3.32
N CYS A 45 -25.11 14.05 -2.90
CA CYS A 45 -25.73 13.04 -3.73
C CYS A 45 -27.10 13.52 -4.23
N ASP A 46 -27.34 13.45 -5.54
CA ASP A 46 -28.60 13.82 -6.20
C ASP A 46 -29.74 12.80 -5.94
N GLU A 47 -29.42 11.63 -5.40
CA GLU A 47 -30.39 10.58 -5.09
C GLU A 47 -30.81 10.55 -3.61
N CYS A 48 -29.85 10.59 -2.69
CA CYS A 48 -30.12 10.40 -1.26
C CYS A 48 -29.78 11.61 -0.39
N GLY A 49 -29.23 12.69 -0.97
CA GLY A 49 -28.86 13.91 -0.24
C GLY A 49 -27.64 13.78 0.68
N THR A 50 -27.02 12.60 0.76
CA THR A 50 -25.78 12.39 1.55
C THR A 50 -24.64 13.23 0.98
N ARG A 51 -23.82 13.82 1.86
CA ARG A 51 -22.62 14.55 1.45
C ARG A 51 -21.64 13.59 0.77
N LEU A 52 -21.07 14.01 -0.35
CA LEU A 52 -20.12 13.21 -1.11
C LEU A 52 -18.74 13.22 -0.46
N GLU A 53 -18.03 12.11 -0.56
CA GLU A 53 -16.67 11.94 -0.06
C GLU A 53 -15.68 11.96 -1.24
N GLU A 54 -14.51 12.54 -1.01
CA GLU A 54 -13.40 12.45 -1.96
C GLU A 54 -12.90 11.02 -2.01
N ARG A 55 -12.62 10.54 -3.23
CA ARG A 55 -11.90 9.30 -3.42
C ARG A 55 -10.43 9.59 -3.12
N THR A 56 -10.04 9.53 -1.85
CA THR A 56 -8.63 9.54 -1.48
C THR A 56 -8.03 8.23 -2.00
N ALA A 57 -7.47 8.28 -3.21
CA ALA A 57 -6.84 7.14 -3.88
C ALA A 57 -5.49 6.76 -3.25
N THR A 58 -5.13 7.31 -2.09
CA THR A 58 -3.98 6.82 -1.35
C THR A 58 -4.40 5.53 -0.65
N PRO A 59 -3.90 4.36 -1.08
CA PRO A 59 -4.17 3.13 -0.36
C PRO A 59 -3.63 3.27 1.06
N ALA A 60 -4.17 2.50 2.00
CA ALA A 60 -3.56 2.36 3.32
C ALA A 60 -2.20 1.65 3.16
N VAL A 61 -1.16 2.40 2.80
CA VAL A 61 0.23 1.96 2.79
C VAL A 61 0.85 2.22 4.14
N HIS A 62 1.61 1.25 4.64
CA HIS A 62 2.44 1.45 5.81
C HIS A 62 3.75 2.11 5.38
N GLU A 63 4.08 3.21 6.04
CA GLU A 63 5.33 3.94 5.82
C GLU A 63 6.28 3.68 6.98
N HIS A 64 7.54 3.46 6.65
CA HIS A 64 8.63 3.44 7.61
C HIS A 64 9.56 4.63 7.33
N GLY A 65 9.16 5.82 7.81
CA GLY A 65 9.81 7.06 7.40
C GLY A 65 9.48 7.36 5.95
N ASP A 66 10.47 7.23 5.08
CA ASP A 66 10.43 7.54 3.64
C ASP A 66 10.18 6.31 2.73
N ILE A 67 10.12 5.10 3.30
CA ILE A 67 9.94 3.85 2.55
C ILE A 67 8.53 3.31 2.77
N ILE A 68 7.81 3.09 1.67
CA ILE A 68 6.55 2.33 1.66
C ILE A 68 6.87 0.84 1.75
N TYR A 69 6.14 0.08 2.56
CA TYR A 69 6.31 -1.36 2.58
C TYR A 69 4.99 -2.12 2.67
N VAL A 70 4.94 -3.25 1.98
CA VAL A 70 3.73 -4.07 1.87
C VAL A 70 4.08 -5.56 1.82
N THR A 71 3.13 -6.39 2.25
CA THR A 71 3.24 -7.84 2.12
C THR A 71 2.79 -8.33 0.73
N SER A 72 2.07 -7.52 -0.05
CA SER A 72 1.74 -7.81 -1.44
C SER A 72 2.97 -7.69 -2.35
N ASN A 73 2.90 -8.25 -3.55
CA ASN A 73 3.96 -8.16 -4.56
C ASN A 73 3.92 -6.84 -5.37
N TYR A 74 3.02 -5.93 -5.02
CA TYR A 74 2.86 -4.61 -5.65
C TYR A 74 2.23 -3.66 -4.63
N VAL A 75 2.37 -2.36 -4.86
CA VAL A 75 1.73 -1.30 -4.06
C VAL A 75 0.56 -0.74 -4.89
N PRO A 76 -0.70 -0.85 -4.44
CA PRO A 76 -1.84 -0.35 -5.21
C PRO A 76 -1.69 1.14 -5.55
N GLY A 77 -2.02 1.55 -6.79
CA GLY A 77 -1.86 2.93 -7.23
C GLY A 77 -0.41 3.35 -7.53
N TYR A 78 0.54 2.41 -7.49
CA TYR A 78 1.92 2.63 -7.88
C TYR A 78 2.43 1.51 -8.78
N ARG A 79 3.32 1.86 -9.71
CA ARG A 79 4.03 0.95 -10.60
C ARG A 79 5.50 0.88 -10.20
N ALA A 80 6.01 -0.34 -10.05
CA ALA A 80 7.46 -0.55 -9.90
C ALA A 80 8.17 -0.25 -11.22
N VAL A 81 9.10 0.69 -11.20
CA VAL A 81 9.92 1.10 -12.36
C VAL A 81 11.32 0.50 -12.33
N GLU A 82 11.79 0.08 -11.16
CA GLU A 82 13.08 -0.59 -10.99
C GLU A 82 13.03 -1.58 -9.82
N VAL A 83 13.72 -2.72 -9.97
CA VAL A 83 13.94 -3.70 -8.90
C VAL A 83 15.40 -3.62 -8.48
N LEU A 84 15.65 -3.22 -7.24
CA LEU A 84 16.99 -3.03 -6.70
C LEU A 84 17.56 -4.31 -6.09
N GLY A 85 16.70 -5.22 -5.64
CA GLY A 85 17.09 -6.56 -5.24
C GLY A 85 16.54 -6.97 -3.87
N PHE A 86 17.14 -8.04 -3.33
CA PHE A 86 16.77 -8.60 -2.04
C PHE A 86 17.29 -7.75 -0.88
N VAL A 87 16.42 -7.47 0.09
CA VAL A 87 16.78 -6.79 1.33
C VAL A 87 16.33 -7.60 2.53
N TYR A 88 17.09 -7.46 3.62
CA TYR A 88 16.82 -8.18 4.86
C TYR A 88 17.33 -7.41 6.08
N GLY A 89 16.75 -7.72 7.23
CA GLY A 89 17.20 -7.27 8.55
C GLY A 89 16.96 -8.39 9.56
N LEU A 90 17.94 -8.65 10.41
CA LEU A 90 17.89 -9.74 11.38
C LEU A 90 18.18 -9.25 12.79
N THR A 91 17.58 -9.88 13.79
CA THR A 91 17.94 -9.70 15.20
C THR A 91 17.86 -11.03 15.94
N VAL A 92 18.72 -11.18 16.95
CA VAL A 92 18.73 -12.34 17.84
C VAL A 92 18.55 -11.84 19.26
N ARG A 93 17.55 -12.37 19.96
CA ARG A 93 17.27 -11.99 21.36
C ARG A 93 17.30 -13.21 22.28
N SER A 94 17.89 -13.01 23.45
CA SER A 94 17.79 -13.98 24.55
C SER A 94 16.42 -13.85 25.22
N ARG A 95 15.75 -14.98 25.47
CA ARG A 95 14.46 -15.03 26.16
C ARG A 95 14.57 -14.74 27.67
N GLY A 96 15.78 -14.57 28.20
CA GLY A 96 16.08 -14.25 29.60
C GLY A 96 15.72 -15.37 30.60
N LEU A 97 16.37 -15.38 31.77
CA LEU A 97 16.10 -16.38 32.83
C LEU A 97 14.75 -16.14 33.56
N GLY A 98 14.33 -14.89 33.72
CA GLY A 98 13.08 -14.54 34.42
C GLY A 98 11.80 -14.92 33.65
N GLY A 99 11.84 -14.81 32.31
CA GLY A 99 10.75 -15.22 31.44
C GLY A 99 10.53 -16.73 31.43
N GLN A 100 11.60 -17.52 31.51
CA GLN A 100 11.53 -18.99 31.51
C GLN A 100 10.83 -19.57 32.76
N ILE A 101 11.06 -18.96 33.93
CA ILE A 101 10.44 -19.40 35.20
C ILE A 101 8.94 -19.08 35.21
N GLY A 102 8.54 -17.88 34.74
CA GLY A 102 7.13 -17.50 34.61
C GLY A 102 6.39 -18.18 33.46
N ALA A 103 7.10 -18.52 32.37
CA ALA A 103 6.59 -19.28 31.24
C ALA A 103 6.30 -20.73 31.65
N GLY A 104 7.21 -21.39 32.36
CA GLY A 104 7.02 -22.77 32.82
C GLY A 104 5.77 -22.96 33.68
N LEU A 105 5.45 -22.00 34.55
CA LEU A 105 4.23 -22.01 35.37
C LEU A 105 2.96 -21.68 34.56
N ARG A 106 3.03 -20.74 33.61
CA ARG A 106 1.90 -20.36 32.75
C ARG A 106 1.60 -21.40 31.66
N SER A 107 2.60 -22.13 31.18
CA SER A 107 2.43 -23.23 30.21
C SER A 107 1.60 -24.39 30.79
N ILE A 108 1.58 -24.55 32.12
CA ILE A 108 0.76 -25.57 32.80
C ILE A 108 -0.72 -25.16 32.87
N VAL A 109 -0.99 -23.86 33.04
CA VAL A 109 -2.36 -23.31 33.15
C VAL A 109 -2.92 -22.90 31.77
N GLY A 110 -2.05 -22.69 30.80
CA GLY A 110 -2.38 -22.12 29.49
C GLY A 110 -2.49 -20.59 29.55
N GLY A 111 -2.19 -19.91 28.44
CA GLY A 111 -2.34 -18.46 28.30
C GLY A 111 -1.16 -17.78 27.62
N GLU A 112 -1.39 -16.53 27.19
CA GLU A 112 -0.37 -15.68 26.56
C GLU A 112 0.70 -15.25 27.58
N ILE A 113 1.96 -15.36 27.18
CA ILE A 113 3.11 -14.87 27.95
C ILE A 113 3.42 -13.46 27.47
N LYS A 114 2.77 -12.46 28.08
CA LYS A 114 2.83 -11.05 27.65
C LYS A 114 4.27 -10.52 27.53
N GLU A 115 5.17 -10.94 28.40
CA GLU A 115 6.56 -10.50 28.36
C GLU A 115 7.28 -11.03 27.10
N TYR A 116 6.95 -12.25 26.66
CA TYR A 116 7.46 -12.80 25.39
C TYR A 116 6.82 -12.13 24.20
N VAL A 117 5.53 -11.78 24.25
CA VAL A 117 4.88 -11.01 23.18
C VAL A 117 5.56 -9.67 23.00
N GLN A 118 5.76 -8.89 24.07
CA GLN A 118 6.45 -7.60 24.03
C GLN A 118 7.88 -7.73 23.48
N MET A 119 8.63 -8.74 23.93
CA MET A 119 9.97 -9.02 23.41
C MET A 119 9.95 -9.32 21.91
N MET A 120 8.96 -10.09 21.46
CA MET A 120 8.82 -10.51 20.07
C MET A 120 8.34 -9.36 19.18
N GLU A 121 7.51 -8.46 19.67
CA GLU A 121 7.13 -7.20 18.99
C GLU A 121 8.35 -6.31 18.81
N HIS A 122 9.12 -6.09 19.87
CA HIS A 122 10.35 -5.29 19.79
C HIS A 122 11.38 -5.89 18.83
N SER A 123 11.52 -7.23 18.83
CA SER A 123 12.42 -7.93 17.92
C SER A 123 11.99 -7.80 16.46
N ARG A 124 10.68 -7.85 16.18
CA ARG A 124 10.17 -7.61 14.82
C ARG A 124 10.40 -6.19 14.37
N GLN A 125 10.18 -5.20 15.23
CA GLN A 125 10.45 -3.81 14.90
C GLN A 125 11.92 -3.62 14.57
N GLU A 126 12.84 -4.12 15.40
CA GLU A 126 14.28 -4.01 15.14
C GLU A 126 14.71 -4.70 13.83
N ALA A 127 14.16 -5.89 13.53
CA ALA A 127 14.43 -6.56 12.26
C ALA A 127 13.90 -5.76 11.07
N LEU A 128 12.72 -5.17 11.20
CA LEU A 128 12.11 -4.30 10.19
C LEU A 128 12.98 -3.05 9.96
N ASP A 129 13.37 -2.34 11.03
CA ASP A 129 14.20 -1.14 10.98
C ASP A 129 15.48 -1.41 10.18
N ARG A 130 16.18 -2.50 10.51
CA ARG A 130 17.42 -2.93 9.83
C ARG A 130 17.19 -3.27 8.35
N MET A 131 16.05 -3.89 8.01
CA MET A 131 15.70 -4.17 6.62
C MET A 131 15.43 -2.87 5.85
N MET A 132 14.78 -1.90 6.48
CA MET A 132 14.54 -0.59 5.87
C MET A 132 15.84 0.18 5.66
N ASP A 133 16.78 0.11 6.60
CA ASP A 133 18.11 0.70 6.43
C ASP A 133 18.86 0.08 5.25
N HIS A 134 18.85 -1.25 5.12
CA HIS A 134 19.40 -1.93 3.95
C HIS A 134 18.68 -1.50 2.65
N ALA A 135 17.37 -1.32 2.66
CA ALA A 135 16.64 -0.80 1.49
C ALA A 135 17.03 0.65 1.14
N ARG A 136 17.28 1.51 2.13
CA ARG A 136 17.80 2.88 1.93
C ARG A 136 19.20 2.87 1.32
N GLU A 137 20.06 1.95 1.75
CA GLU A 137 21.41 1.81 1.18
C GLU A 137 21.39 1.49 -0.32
N LEU A 138 20.34 0.78 -0.78
CA LEU A 138 20.10 0.51 -2.20
C LEU A 138 19.39 1.66 -2.94
N GLY A 139 18.93 2.70 -2.23
CA GLY A 139 18.18 3.83 -2.79
C GLY A 139 16.69 3.55 -3.00
N ALA A 140 16.13 2.53 -2.36
CA ALA A 140 14.73 2.15 -2.52
C ALA A 140 13.77 3.19 -1.92
N ASN A 141 12.62 3.39 -2.57
CA ASN A 141 11.49 4.12 -1.98
C ASN A 141 10.34 3.18 -1.57
N ALA A 142 10.43 1.89 -1.89
CA ALA A 142 9.52 0.88 -1.38
C ALA A 142 10.14 -0.51 -1.23
N VAL A 143 9.55 -1.33 -0.35
CA VAL A 143 9.82 -2.76 -0.21
C VAL A 143 8.53 -3.56 -0.37
N ILE A 144 8.48 -4.40 -1.40
CA ILE A 144 7.34 -5.31 -1.65
C ILE A 144 7.65 -6.71 -1.13
N SER A 145 6.61 -7.53 -1.01
CA SER A 145 6.70 -8.91 -0.56
C SER A 145 7.40 -9.04 0.80
N VAL A 146 7.17 -8.09 1.72
CA VAL A 146 7.74 -8.14 3.07
C VAL A 146 7.25 -9.37 3.81
N ARG A 147 8.18 -10.14 4.38
CA ARG A 147 7.92 -11.32 5.18
C ARG A 147 8.73 -11.26 6.47
N PHE A 148 8.22 -11.96 7.48
CA PHE A 148 8.99 -12.30 8.67
C PHE A 148 9.17 -13.80 8.73
N ASP A 149 10.37 -14.21 9.11
CA ASP A 149 10.67 -15.56 9.56
C ASP A 149 11.22 -15.52 10.98
N SER A 150 11.13 -16.64 11.69
CA SER A 150 11.65 -16.76 13.05
C SER A 150 12.11 -18.18 13.31
N ASP A 151 13.32 -18.32 13.86
CA ASP A 151 13.85 -19.61 14.23
C ASP A 151 14.41 -19.60 15.66
N SER A 152 14.44 -20.75 16.31
CA SER A 152 15.06 -20.92 17.62
C SER A 152 16.48 -21.43 17.45
N ILE A 153 17.46 -20.56 17.69
CA ILE A 153 18.89 -20.93 17.69
C ILE A 153 19.20 -21.87 18.87
N SER A 154 18.53 -21.66 20.00
CA SER A 154 18.59 -22.53 21.18
C SER A 154 17.34 -22.35 22.03
N ASP A 155 17.23 -23.10 23.13
CA ASP A 155 16.13 -22.96 24.09
C ASP A 155 16.00 -21.53 24.63
N ILE A 156 17.13 -20.81 24.73
CA ILE A 156 17.20 -19.47 25.33
C ILE A 156 17.37 -18.34 24.32
N MET A 157 17.50 -18.63 23.02
CA MET A 157 17.71 -17.63 21.97
C MET A 157 16.78 -17.82 20.78
N GLN A 158 16.28 -16.70 20.25
CA GLN A 158 15.44 -16.66 19.07
C GLN A 158 15.99 -15.67 18.05
N GLU A 159 15.95 -16.06 16.78
CA GLU A 159 16.14 -15.18 15.64
C GLU A 159 14.79 -14.67 15.12
N ILE A 160 14.77 -13.41 14.68
CA ILE A 160 13.74 -12.84 13.84
C ILE A 160 14.42 -12.24 12.60
N LEU A 161 13.95 -12.68 11.43
CA LEU A 161 14.39 -12.19 10.12
C LEU A 161 13.22 -11.47 9.45
N ALA A 162 13.42 -10.22 9.04
CA ALA A 162 12.56 -9.53 8.09
C ALA A 162 13.24 -9.55 6.72
N TYR A 163 12.50 -9.82 5.65
CA TYR A 163 13.03 -9.78 4.29
C TYR A 163 11.98 -9.37 3.25
N GLY A 164 12.44 -8.89 2.10
CA GLY A 164 11.57 -8.45 1.01
C GLY A 164 12.37 -8.10 -0.25
N THR A 165 11.70 -7.42 -1.19
CA THR A 165 12.32 -6.92 -2.43
C THR A 165 12.27 -5.40 -2.46
N ALA A 166 13.44 -4.76 -2.50
CA ALA A 166 13.59 -3.33 -2.67
C ALA A 166 13.30 -2.92 -4.12
N VAL A 167 12.48 -1.90 -4.28
CA VAL A 167 12.02 -1.38 -5.58
C VAL A 167 11.98 0.14 -5.58
N ILE A 168 12.02 0.73 -6.78
CA ILE A 168 11.59 2.11 -7.04
C ILE A 168 10.16 2.05 -7.59
N ILE A 169 9.25 2.78 -6.97
CA ILE A 169 7.86 2.92 -7.42
C ILE A 169 7.51 4.37 -7.78
N GLU A 170 6.63 4.53 -8.75
CA GLU A 170 6.02 5.80 -9.18
C GLU A 170 4.48 5.65 -9.18
N PRO A 171 3.70 6.72 -8.96
CA PRO A 171 2.24 6.66 -9.07
C PRO A 171 1.78 6.15 -10.44
N GLU A 172 0.70 5.36 -10.49
CA GLU A 172 0.05 4.97 -11.74
C GLU A 172 -0.74 6.15 -12.34
N GLU A 173 -0.57 6.41 -13.65
CA GLU A 173 -1.31 7.43 -14.42
C GLU A 173 -2.74 6.98 -14.80
#